data_AF-A0A0F9X7K0-F1
#
_entry.id   AF-A0A0F9X7K0-F1
#
_cell.length_a   1.000
_cell.length_b   1.000
_cell.length_c   1.000
_cell.angle_alpha   90.00
_cell.angle_beta   90.00
_cell.angle_gamma   90.00
#
_symmetry.space_group_name_H-M   'P 1'
#
loop_
_entity.id
_entity.type
_entity.pdbx_description
1 polymer ?
#
loop_
_entity_poly.entity_id
_entity_poly.type
_entity_poly.pdbx_seq_one_letter_code
_entity_poly.pdbx_strand_id
1 'polypeptide(L)'
;MAVHKTLVQALVASAAMASVGNAHAIAVPAGQLDARTYPTPTCDPSQTVTQTETKTVTSWKALLTITLGGGTKTETKTEICTVTDTETVTQTETSTTTTTVTPTITPPSCPTQCPPPPSCNNLGFDWAYYNNSARNTDTTYSTFHPDSYKKTTPIYVGTTSYVGGLYQDTGTAGPIYDSSRNFQLDFFALNHHAYIYACEAGTYSVDIPYANDAVYLWTGANAYSGWTDDNAVAKARYDQPDHIAGKASYKFDIPANTYVPIRFFYGQAQYGGGFTFNITAPSGQVIVSNQETFSPYVVRYSCDGTTAPPFPAFGKET
;
A
#
# COMPACT_ATOMS: atom_id res chain seq x y z
N MET A 1 -65.04 10.18 15.30
CA MET A 1 -65.02 9.70 16.70
C MET A 1 -64.11 8.48 16.73
N ALA A 2 -62.88 8.64 17.24
CA ALA A 2 -62.48 8.23 18.59
C ALA A 2 -62.31 6.69 18.67
N VAL A 3 -61.11 6.12 18.55
CA VAL A 3 -59.97 6.07 19.52
C VAL A 3 -60.10 4.89 20.51
N HIS A 4 -58.96 4.18 20.69
CA HIS A 4 -58.41 3.45 21.86
C HIS A 4 -58.27 1.89 21.78
N LYS A 5 -57.03 1.37 21.73
CA LYS A 5 -56.11 0.90 22.84
C LYS A 5 -56.36 -0.62 23.12
N THR A 6 -55.43 -1.58 23.32
CA THR A 6 -54.05 -1.63 23.86
C THR A 6 -53.43 -3.03 23.58
N LEU A 7 -52.15 -3.09 23.19
CA LEU A 7 -50.99 -3.91 23.65
C LEU A 7 -51.11 -5.40 24.09
N VAL A 8 -50.24 -6.29 23.55
CA VAL A 8 -49.36 -7.24 24.29
C VAL A 8 -48.06 -7.50 23.49
N GLN A 9 -46.93 -7.52 24.20
CA GLN A 9 -45.53 -7.65 23.75
C GLN A 9 -45.06 -9.10 23.50
N ALA A 10 -44.00 -9.26 22.69
CA ALA A 10 -42.93 -10.23 22.96
C ALA A 10 -41.57 -9.78 22.36
N LEU A 11 -40.55 -9.80 23.21
CA LEU A 11 -39.12 -9.50 23.02
C LEU A 11 -38.41 -10.46 22.05
N VAL A 12 -37.38 -9.97 21.32
CA VAL A 12 -35.99 -10.47 21.38
C VAL A 12 -35.01 -9.32 21.11
N ALA A 13 -33.93 -9.29 21.88
CA ALA A 13 -32.97 -8.20 22.09
C ALA A 13 -31.94 -8.00 20.94
N SER A 14 -31.52 -6.75 20.76
CA SER A 14 -30.29 -6.35 20.05
C SER A 14 -29.43 -5.54 21.03
N ALA A 15 -28.19 -5.98 21.26
CA ALA A 15 -27.23 -5.25 22.08
C ALA A 15 -26.36 -4.36 21.18
N ALA A 16 -26.54 -3.05 21.30
CA ALA A 16 -25.57 -2.03 20.91
C ALA A 16 -25.22 -1.25 22.19
N MET A 17 -23.94 -1.17 22.54
CA MET A 17 -23.46 -0.24 23.56
C MET A 17 -22.51 0.75 22.92
N ALA A 18 -22.98 1.99 22.81
CA ALA A 18 -22.17 3.19 22.76
C ALA A 18 -21.87 3.62 24.20
N SER A 19 -20.63 4.05 24.50
CA SER A 19 -20.31 4.78 25.73
C SER A 19 -19.87 6.21 25.40
N VAL A 20 -20.64 7.15 25.94
CA VAL A 20 -20.41 8.59 26.00
C VAL A 20 -19.50 8.89 27.18
N GLY A 21 -18.63 9.90 27.03
CA GLY A 21 -17.68 10.32 28.05
C GLY A 21 -18.32 10.92 29.30
N ASN A 22 -17.53 10.97 30.37
CA ASN A 22 -17.77 11.87 31.49
C ASN A 22 -16.43 12.26 32.14
N ALA A 23 -16.16 13.56 32.15
CA ALA A 23 -15.08 14.18 32.90
C ALA A 23 -15.54 14.40 34.35
N HIS A 24 -14.69 14.09 35.32
CA HIS A 24 -14.88 14.49 36.72
C HIS A 24 -13.68 15.33 37.17
N ALA A 25 -13.96 16.62 37.43
CA ALA A 25 -13.08 17.53 38.15
C ALA A 25 -13.13 17.21 39.65
N ILE A 26 -11.97 17.18 40.30
CA ILE A 26 -11.84 17.07 41.76
C ILE A 26 -11.52 18.47 42.30
N ALA A 27 -12.44 19.01 43.10
CA ALA A 27 -12.25 20.26 43.84
C ALA A 27 -11.52 19.99 45.17
N VAL A 28 -10.53 20.82 45.49
CA VAL A 28 -9.77 20.81 46.76
C VAL A 28 -10.41 21.81 47.74
N PRO A 29 -10.70 21.44 49.00
CA PRO A 29 -11.04 22.41 50.04
C PRO A 29 -9.79 22.99 50.70
N ALA A 30 -9.78 24.31 50.91
CA ALA A 30 -8.76 25.04 51.66
C ALA A 30 -8.98 24.88 53.19
N GLY A 31 -7.91 24.57 53.93
CA GLY A 31 -7.95 24.54 55.40
C GLY A 31 -6.58 24.29 56.06
N GLN A 32 -6.12 25.32 56.78
CA GLN A 32 -5.11 25.38 57.84
C GLN A 32 -3.64 24.98 57.56
N LEU A 33 -2.82 26.04 57.47
CA LEU A 33 -1.37 26.05 57.66
C LEU A 33 -1.03 25.87 59.14
N ASP A 34 -0.21 24.87 59.46
CA ASP A 34 0.63 24.87 60.65
C ASP A 34 2.09 24.67 60.24
N ALA A 35 2.92 25.63 60.63
CA ALA A 35 4.33 25.72 60.29
C ALA A 35 5.13 24.65 61.06
N ARG A 36 5.79 23.76 60.32
CA ARG A 36 6.87 22.93 60.85
C ARG A 36 8.12 23.10 59.99
N THR A 37 9.07 23.84 60.54
CA THR A 37 10.43 24.05 60.05
C THR A 37 11.25 22.77 60.13
N TYR A 38 11.93 22.39 59.03
CA TYR A 38 13.14 21.55 59.00
C TYR A 38 13.83 21.71 57.62
N PRO A 39 15.12 21.35 57.49
CA PRO A 39 16.21 22.24 57.12
C PRO A 39 16.34 22.47 55.61
N THR A 40 16.97 23.60 55.27
CA THR A 40 17.49 23.92 53.94
C THR A 40 18.45 22.84 53.42
N PRO A 41 18.20 22.23 52.25
CA PRO A 41 19.26 21.71 51.40
C PRO A 41 19.68 22.79 50.40
N THR A 42 20.92 23.24 50.53
CA THR A 42 21.62 24.01 49.49
C THR A 42 22.21 23.07 48.43
N CYS A 43 22.05 23.49 47.17
CA CYS A 43 22.69 23.05 45.90
C CYS A 43 22.22 21.72 45.28
N ASP A 44 21.52 21.78 44.13
CA ASP A 44 22.14 21.64 42.78
C ASP A 44 21.07 21.77 41.66
N PRO A 45 21.22 22.64 40.65
CA PRO A 45 20.33 22.69 39.49
C PRO A 45 20.78 21.71 38.41
N SER A 46 19.98 20.67 38.16
CA SER A 46 19.75 20.05 36.83
C SER A 46 19.02 18.72 36.99
N GLN A 47 17.69 18.76 36.88
CA GLN A 47 16.93 17.55 36.54
C GLN A 47 16.20 17.84 35.24
N THR A 48 16.72 17.25 34.15
CA THR A 48 16.04 17.24 32.86
C THR A 48 15.03 16.09 32.87
N VAL A 49 13.75 16.41 33.04
CA VAL A 49 12.63 15.47 32.89
C VAL A 49 12.36 15.28 31.39
N THR A 50 12.54 14.07 30.88
CA THR A 50 12.19 13.72 29.50
C THR A 50 10.74 13.23 29.45
N GLN A 51 9.88 13.92 28.71
CA GLN A 51 8.54 13.44 28.39
C GLN A 51 8.54 12.91 26.96
N THR A 52 8.15 11.65 26.77
CA THR A 52 8.10 10.99 25.47
C THR A 52 6.65 10.81 25.06
N GLU A 53 6.22 11.48 23.98
CA GLU A 53 4.99 11.09 23.29
C GLU A 53 5.34 10.05 22.22
N THR A 54 4.75 8.85 22.35
CA THR A 54 4.92 7.77 21.38
C THR A 54 3.72 7.76 20.44
N LYS A 55 3.95 7.87 19.13
CA LYS A 55 2.93 7.65 18.12
C LYS A 55 3.23 6.36 17.35
N THR A 56 2.40 5.35 17.55
CA THR A 56 2.54 4.04 16.90
C THR A 56 1.97 4.09 15.48
N VAL A 57 2.76 3.74 14.47
CA VAL A 57 2.29 3.50 13.09
C VAL A 57 2.48 2.03 12.73
N THR A 58 1.50 1.49 12.00
CA THR A 58 1.19 0.08 11.78
C THR A 58 2.32 -0.78 11.16
N SER A 59 2.45 -2.01 11.65
CA SER A 59 3.43 -3.05 11.27
C SER A 59 3.15 -3.73 9.92
N TRP A 60 4.19 -4.17 9.22
CA TRP A 60 4.10 -5.06 8.04
C TRP A 60 4.66 -6.45 8.35
N LYS A 61 4.13 -7.50 7.70
CA LYS A 61 4.65 -8.88 7.81
C LYS A 61 5.62 -9.16 6.66
N ALA A 62 6.85 -9.57 6.98
CA ALA A 62 7.77 -10.11 5.99
C ALA A 62 8.00 -11.61 6.26
N LEU A 63 7.97 -12.43 5.21
CA LEU A 63 8.29 -13.85 5.26
C LEU A 63 9.75 -14.03 4.82
N LEU A 64 10.61 -14.50 5.73
CA LEU A 64 11.99 -14.85 5.41
C LEU A 64 12.15 -16.38 5.36
N THR A 65 12.64 -16.90 4.24
CA THR A 65 12.95 -18.33 4.09
C THR A 65 14.46 -18.51 4.10
N ILE A 66 15.00 -19.15 5.15
CA ILE A 66 16.43 -19.41 5.28
C ILE A 66 16.70 -20.86 4.89
N THR A 67 17.54 -21.08 3.87
CA THR A 67 18.02 -22.42 3.51
C THR A 67 19.43 -22.60 4.08
N LEU A 68 19.57 -23.43 5.10
CA LEU A 68 20.87 -23.80 5.65
C LEU A 68 21.44 -24.98 4.84
N GLY A 69 22.63 -24.80 4.29
CA GLY A 69 23.34 -25.86 3.58
C GLY A 69 23.84 -26.93 4.55
N GLY A 70 23.29 -28.14 4.42
CA GLY A 70 23.80 -29.35 5.07
C GLY A 70 22.77 -30.04 5.96
N GLY A 71 21.98 -30.96 5.37
CA GLY A 71 21.06 -31.85 6.09
C GLY A 71 19.65 -31.31 6.22
N THR A 72 18.70 -31.99 5.58
CA THR A 72 17.31 -31.61 5.36
C THR A 72 16.54 -31.35 6.66
N LYS A 73 16.42 -30.08 7.07
CA LYS A 73 15.34 -29.57 7.92
C LYS A 73 14.97 -28.15 7.48
N THR A 74 13.73 -27.98 7.03
CA THR A 74 13.12 -26.68 6.73
C THR A 74 12.46 -26.17 8.00
N GLU A 75 12.99 -25.12 8.61
CA GLU A 75 12.31 -24.41 9.69
C GLU A 75 11.76 -23.08 9.17
N THR A 76 10.43 -22.93 9.22
CA THR A 76 9.75 -21.67 8.91
C THR A 76 9.69 -20.84 10.18
N LYS A 77 10.48 -19.77 10.26
CA LYS A 77 10.43 -18.83 11.39
C LYS A 77 9.69 -17.57 10.96
N THR A 78 8.56 -17.29 11.63
CA THR A 78 7.83 -16.03 11.48
C THR A 78 8.42 -15.01 12.45
N GLU A 79 9.13 -14.01 11.96
CA GLU A 79 9.55 -12.86 12.77
C GLU A 79 8.65 -11.66 12.49
N ILE A 80 8.20 -11.01 13.56
CA ILE A 80 7.40 -9.78 13.51
C ILE A 80 8.38 -8.63 13.69
N CYS A 81 8.60 -7.84 12.64
CA CYS A 81 9.38 -6.60 12.74
C CYS A 81 8.44 -5.42 12.96
N THR A 82 8.51 -4.82 14.15
CA THR A 82 7.94 -3.50 14.43
C THR A 82 8.95 -2.42 14.09
N VAL A 83 8.65 -1.58 13.11
CA VAL A 83 9.41 -0.34 12.87
C VAL A 83 8.72 0.77 13.65
N THR A 84 9.41 1.30 14.65
CA THR A 84 8.96 2.46 15.44
C THR A 84 9.69 3.68 14.90
N ASP A 85 8.97 4.58 14.24
CA ASP A 85 9.55 5.87 13.85
C ASP A 85 9.71 6.74 15.11
N THR A 86 10.94 7.15 15.42
CA THR A 86 11.27 7.89 16.65
C THR A 86 11.92 9.21 16.27
N GLU A 87 11.16 10.30 16.28
CA GLU A 87 11.76 11.63 16.26
C GLU A 87 12.40 11.92 17.62
N THR A 88 13.72 12.14 17.64
CA THR A 88 14.49 12.43 18.85
C THR A 88 14.93 13.88 18.84
N VAL A 89 14.42 14.70 19.77
CA VAL A 89 14.96 16.04 20.06
C VAL A 89 15.90 15.91 21.27
N THR A 90 17.19 16.20 21.08
CA THR A 90 18.21 16.06 22.13
C THR A 90 18.51 17.40 22.81
N GLN A 91 18.47 17.44 24.14
CA GLN A 91 19.18 18.43 24.95
C GLN A 91 20.15 17.72 25.90
N THR A 92 21.33 18.31 26.08
CA THR A 92 22.51 17.69 26.70
C THR A 92 22.73 18.19 28.11
N GLU A 93 22.85 17.26 29.08
CA GLU A 93 23.57 17.50 30.33
C GLU A 93 24.43 16.28 30.69
N THR A 94 25.58 16.57 31.30
CA THR A 94 26.71 15.64 31.51
C THR A 94 26.70 15.08 32.93
N SER A 95 26.79 13.75 33.07
CA SER A 95 27.28 13.15 34.31
C SER A 95 27.99 11.81 34.04
N THR A 96 29.15 11.64 34.70
CA THR A 96 30.08 10.51 34.61
C THR A 96 29.57 9.25 35.31
N THR A 97 29.64 8.09 34.65
CA THR A 97 29.46 6.77 35.29
C THR A 97 30.36 5.67 34.70
N THR A 98 30.63 4.69 35.57
CA THR A 98 31.58 3.57 35.55
C THR A 98 31.47 2.62 34.37
N THR A 99 32.61 2.18 33.83
CA THR A 99 32.74 1.28 32.68
C THR A 99 32.56 -0.20 33.06
N THR A 100 31.44 -0.80 32.65
CA THR A 100 31.27 -2.26 32.57
C THR A 100 31.47 -2.68 31.12
N VAL A 101 32.51 -3.47 30.84
CA VAL A 101 32.76 -4.04 29.49
C VAL A 101 31.84 -5.22 29.25
N THR A 102 30.75 -4.98 28.53
CA THR A 102 29.88 -6.02 27.95
C THR A 102 30.52 -6.50 26.64
N PRO A 103 30.67 -7.81 26.40
CA PRO A 103 31.14 -8.30 25.11
C PRO A 103 30.16 -7.87 24.02
N THR A 104 30.66 -7.12 23.03
CA THR A 104 29.89 -6.72 21.84
C THR A 104 29.69 -7.94 20.95
N ILE A 105 28.63 -8.69 21.21
CA ILE A 105 28.11 -9.64 20.23
C ILE A 105 27.45 -8.78 19.17
N THR A 106 28.12 -8.59 18.03
CA THR A 106 27.51 -7.93 16.88
C THR A 106 26.42 -8.89 16.38
N PRO A 107 25.13 -8.56 16.52
CA PRO A 107 24.09 -9.37 15.92
C PRO A 107 24.38 -9.47 14.41
N PRO A 108 24.11 -10.60 13.75
CA PRO A 108 24.19 -10.66 12.29
C PRO A 108 23.39 -9.48 11.75
N SER A 109 24.04 -8.61 10.97
CA SER A 109 23.40 -7.44 10.40
C SER A 109 22.14 -7.92 9.68
N CYS A 110 20.97 -7.49 10.16
CA CYS A 110 19.78 -7.52 9.32
C CYS A 110 20.20 -6.91 7.97
N PRO A 111 19.77 -7.49 6.82
CA PRO A 111 20.01 -6.86 5.53
C PRO A 111 19.61 -5.40 5.67
N THR A 112 20.54 -4.50 5.32
CA THR A 112 20.35 -3.05 5.37
C THR A 112 18.95 -2.74 4.86
N GLN A 113 18.07 -2.35 5.78
CA GLN A 113 16.64 -2.22 5.50
C GLN A 113 16.52 -1.17 4.41
N CYS A 114 16.13 -1.62 3.22
CA CYS A 114 15.77 -0.80 2.06
C CYS A 114 14.98 0.44 2.52
N PRO A 115 15.57 1.65 2.57
CA PRO A 115 14.81 2.80 3.04
C PRO A 115 13.80 3.20 1.95
N PRO A 116 12.55 3.53 2.31
CA PRO A 116 11.61 4.08 1.35
C PRO A 116 12.07 5.48 0.88
N PRO A 117 11.62 5.93 -0.30
CA PRO A 117 11.88 7.29 -0.75
C PRO A 117 11.20 8.30 0.17
N PRO A 118 11.62 9.58 0.15
CA PRO A 118 10.89 10.65 0.82
C PRO A 118 9.41 10.67 0.42
N SER A 119 8.54 10.86 1.41
CA SER A 119 7.09 10.97 1.20
C SER A 119 6.65 12.43 1.23
N CYS A 120 5.80 12.80 0.27
CA CYS A 120 5.28 14.16 0.09
C CYS A 120 3.86 14.12 -0.47
N ASN A 121 3.01 13.24 0.09
CA ASN A 121 1.66 12.96 -0.39
C ASN A 121 1.62 12.39 -1.83
N ASN A 122 2.63 11.59 -2.16
CA ASN A 122 2.90 11.02 -3.47
C ASN A 122 2.69 9.51 -3.53
N LEU A 123 2.32 8.83 -2.45
CA LEU A 123 2.21 7.37 -2.43
C LEU A 123 1.12 6.85 -3.39
N GLY A 124 1.30 5.60 -3.84
CA GLY A 124 0.31 4.82 -4.58
C GLY A 124 0.36 4.99 -6.10
N PHE A 125 -0.76 4.66 -6.74
CA PHE A 125 -0.99 4.75 -8.18
C PHE A 125 -1.96 5.87 -8.50
N ASP A 126 -1.72 6.55 -9.63
CA ASP A 126 -2.81 7.22 -10.34
C ASP A 126 -3.55 6.16 -11.17
N TRP A 127 -4.87 6.26 -11.24
CA TRP A 127 -5.69 5.35 -12.03
C TRP A 127 -6.85 6.05 -12.71
N ALA A 128 -7.27 5.48 -13.84
CA ALA A 128 -8.39 5.98 -14.62
C ALA A 128 -9.33 4.86 -15.07
N TYR A 129 -10.62 5.16 -15.06
CA TYR A 129 -11.69 4.29 -15.55
C TYR A 129 -12.19 4.76 -16.92
N TYR A 130 -12.40 3.80 -17.81
CA TYR A 130 -12.99 4.00 -19.13
C TYR A 130 -14.06 2.95 -19.40
N ASN A 131 -15.01 3.29 -20.29
CA ASN A 131 -15.83 2.25 -20.91
C ASN A 131 -14.99 1.47 -21.93
N ASN A 132 -15.29 0.19 -22.06
CA ASN A 132 -14.68 -0.69 -23.04
C ASN A 132 -15.76 -1.34 -23.89
N SER A 133 -15.72 -1.10 -25.20
CA SER A 133 -16.66 -1.71 -26.15
C SER A 133 -16.16 -3.03 -26.71
N ALA A 134 -14.91 -3.41 -26.44
CA ALA A 134 -14.33 -4.65 -26.94
C ALA A 134 -15.02 -5.85 -26.30
N ARG A 135 -15.07 -6.94 -27.07
CA ARG A 135 -15.58 -8.24 -26.61
C ARG A 135 -14.47 -9.26 -26.73
N ASN A 136 -14.31 -10.07 -25.69
CA ASN A 136 -13.41 -11.19 -25.76
C ASN A 136 -14.18 -12.37 -26.38
N THR A 137 -13.79 -12.74 -27.60
CA THR A 137 -14.39 -13.84 -28.37
C THR A 137 -13.33 -14.71 -29.06
N ASP A 138 -12.05 -14.49 -28.73
CA ASP A 138 -10.91 -15.19 -29.31
C ASP A 138 -9.88 -15.54 -28.22
N THR A 139 -8.78 -16.17 -28.61
CA THR A 139 -7.77 -16.68 -27.67
C THR A 139 -6.86 -15.60 -27.08
N THR A 140 -6.98 -14.35 -27.56
CA THR A 140 -6.06 -13.26 -27.25
C THR A 140 -6.73 -11.94 -26.91
N TYR A 141 -8.06 -11.91 -26.85
CA TYR A 141 -8.85 -10.68 -26.77
C TYR A 141 -8.41 -9.64 -27.82
N SER A 142 -8.32 -10.06 -29.09
CA SER A 142 -7.63 -9.31 -30.16
C SER A 142 -8.22 -7.93 -30.48
N THR A 143 -9.47 -7.66 -30.07
CA THR A 143 -10.16 -6.38 -30.31
C THR A 143 -9.91 -5.34 -29.21
N PHE A 144 -9.25 -5.73 -28.11
CA PHE A 144 -8.91 -4.81 -27.03
C PHE A 144 -7.53 -4.21 -27.25
N HIS A 145 -7.52 -2.88 -27.44
CA HIS A 145 -6.32 -2.09 -27.71
C HIS A 145 -6.12 -1.03 -26.64
N PRO A 146 -5.30 -1.29 -25.60
CA PRO A 146 -4.94 -0.29 -24.60
C PRO A 146 -4.55 1.07 -25.18
N ASP A 147 -3.70 1.10 -26.22
CA ASP A 147 -3.13 2.35 -26.74
C ASP A 147 -4.17 3.31 -27.35
N SER A 148 -5.33 2.80 -27.74
CA SER A 148 -6.48 3.59 -28.18
C SER A 148 -7.01 4.55 -27.09
N TYR A 149 -6.67 4.31 -25.82
CA TYR A 149 -7.13 5.13 -24.70
C TYR A 149 -6.23 6.34 -24.39
N LYS A 150 -5.03 6.45 -24.97
CA LYS A 150 -4.08 7.55 -24.70
C LYS A 150 -4.67 8.94 -24.76
N LYS A 151 -5.56 9.16 -25.73
CA LYS A 151 -6.21 10.45 -26.02
C LYS A 151 -7.69 10.48 -25.64
N THR A 152 -8.19 9.40 -25.06
CA THR A 152 -9.57 9.28 -24.63
C THR A 152 -9.72 9.92 -23.25
N THR A 153 -10.70 10.80 -23.07
CA THR A 153 -10.98 11.37 -21.75
C THR A 153 -11.55 10.27 -20.84
N PRO A 154 -10.95 10.00 -19.66
CA PRO A 154 -11.48 9.03 -18.72
C PRO A 154 -12.81 9.49 -18.12
N ILE A 155 -13.64 8.53 -17.72
CA ILE A 155 -14.91 8.79 -17.00
C ILE A 155 -14.63 9.13 -15.53
N TYR A 156 -13.54 8.60 -14.99
CA TYR A 156 -13.09 8.85 -13.63
C TYR A 156 -11.56 8.76 -13.56
N VAL A 157 -10.97 9.60 -12.73
CA VAL A 157 -9.55 9.55 -12.36
C VAL A 157 -9.49 9.60 -10.84
N GLY A 158 -8.62 8.79 -10.26
CA GLY A 158 -8.39 8.77 -8.83
C GLY A 158 -6.98 8.32 -8.49
N THR A 159 -6.74 8.20 -7.19
CA THR A 159 -5.52 7.65 -6.62
C THR A 159 -5.89 6.48 -5.74
N THR A 160 -5.02 5.48 -5.65
CA THR A 160 -5.20 4.34 -4.73
C THR A 160 -3.85 3.77 -4.33
N SER A 161 -3.79 3.09 -3.19
CA SER A 161 -2.56 2.46 -2.68
C SER A 161 -2.30 1.07 -3.24
N TYR A 162 -3.26 0.48 -3.95
CA TYR A 162 -3.19 -0.87 -4.53
C TYR A 162 -3.96 -0.94 -5.85
N VAL A 163 -3.62 -1.89 -6.71
CA VAL A 163 -4.32 -2.10 -8.00
C VAL A 163 -4.64 -3.57 -8.21
N GLY A 164 -5.47 -3.89 -9.20
CA GLY A 164 -5.95 -5.25 -9.43
C GLY A 164 -6.97 -5.72 -8.41
N GLY A 165 -7.22 -7.03 -8.40
CA GLY A 165 -8.31 -7.66 -7.67
C GLY A 165 -9.31 -8.32 -8.61
N LEU A 166 -10.29 -9.01 -8.02
CA LEU A 166 -11.41 -9.63 -8.72
C LEU A 166 -12.62 -8.71 -8.62
N TYR A 167 -13.23 -8.41 -9.77
CA TYR A 167 -14.43 -7.61 -9.94
C TYR A 167 -15.55 -8.57 -10.37
N GLN A 168 -16.42 -8.92 -9.42
CA GLN A 168 -17.51 -9.88 -9.62
C GLN A 168 -18.84 -9.13 -9.73
N ASP A 169 -19.84 -9.79 -10.32
CA ASP A 169 -21.20 -9.32 -10.65
C ASP A 169 -21.37 -8.77 -12.07
N THR A 170 -21.92 -9.63 -12.93
CA THR A 170 -22.30 -9.29 -14.31
C THR A 170 -23.46 -8.31 -14.32
N GLY A 171 -23.32 -7.16 -14.99
CA GLY A 171 -24.40 -6.17 -15.10
C GLY A 171 -24.76 -5.43 -13.80
N THR A 172 -23.93 -5.56 -12.74
CA THR A 172 -24.09 -4.80 -11.50
C THR A 172 -22.98 -3.75 -11.40
N ALA A 173 -23.35 -2.58 -10.89
CA ALA A 173 -22.38 -1.53 -10.60
C ALA A 173 -21.86 -1.63 -9.16
N GLY A 174 -20.53 -1.56 -8.98
CA GLY A 174 -19.88 -1.59 -7.67
C GLY A 174 -18.68 -0.65 -7.60
N PRO A 175 -18.16 -0.38 -6.39
CA PRO A 175 -16.98 0.45 -6.24
C PRO A 175 -15.75 -0.27 -6.82
N ILE A 176 -14.85 0.49 -7.43
CA ILE A 176 -13.51 0.03 -7.81
C ILE A 176 -12.51 0.78 -6.93
N TYR A 177 -11.66 0.04 -6.23
CA TYR A 177 -10.73 0.57 -5.22
C TYR A 177 -11.43 1.43 -4.16
N ASP A 178 -10.79 2.51 -3.72
CA ASP A 178 -11.27 3.44 -2.70
C ASP A 178 -12.25 4.50 -3.27
N SER A 179 -12.84 4.25 -4.44
CA SER A 179 -13.79 5.19 -5.04
C SER A 179 -15.12 5.20 -4.30
N SER A 180 -15.69 6.40 -4.12
CA SER A 180 -17.04 6.59 -3.59
C SER A 180 -18.14 6.43 -4.65
N ARG A 181 -17.77 6.08 -5.88
CA ARG A 181 -18.66 5.92 -7.03
C ARG A 181 -18.71 4.47 -7.46
N ASN A 182 -19.91 3.99 -7.79
CA ASN A 182 -20.08 2.68 -8.42
C ASN A 182 -19.85 2.78 -9.93
N PHE A 183 -19.14 1.79 -10.47
CA PHE A 183 -18.84 1.59 -11.88
C PHE A 183 -19.42 0.27 -12.35
N GLN A 184 -19.70 0.16 -13.66
CA GLN A 184 -20.03 -1.14 -14.24
C GLN A 184 -18.84 -2.08 -14.07
N LEU A 185 -19.10 -3.31 -13.64
CA LEU A 185 -18.08 -4.33 -13.42
C LEU A 185 -17.95 -5.28 -14.63
N ASP A 186 -18.57 -4.91 -15.75
CA ASP A 186 -18.34 -5.43 -17.09
C ASP A 186 -18.02 -4.29 -18.07
N PHE A 187 -17.43 -4.63 -19.22
CA PHE A 187 -17.17 -3.67 -20.31
C PHE A 187 -16.46 -2.39 -19.86
N PHE A 188 -15.37 -2.54 -19.12
CA PHE A 188 -14.57 -1.42 -18.66
C PHE A 188 -13.08 -1.63 -18.91
N ALA A 189 -12.33 -0.53 -18.81
CA ALA A 189 -10.89 -0.52 -18.86
C ALA A 189 -10.33 0.33 -17.72
N LEU A 190 -9.21 -0.12 -17.17
CA LEU A 190 -8.46 0.58 -16.12
C LEU A 190 -7.03 0.82 -16.58
N ASN A 191 -6.60 2.07 -16.52
CA ASN A 191 -5.21 2.46 -16.73
C ASN A 191 -4.61 2.86 -15.38
N HIS A 192 -3.52 2.24 -14.98
CA HIS A 192 -2.80 2.55 -13.74
C HIS A 192 -1.37 2.88 -14.07
N HIS A 193 -0.84 3.93 -13.46
CA HIS A 193 0.58 4.21 -13.55
C HIS A 193 1.13 4.77 -12.25
N ALA A 194 2.40 4.44 -12.00
CA ALA A 194 3.17 4.86 -10.84
C ALA A 194 4.66 4.71 -11.16
N TYR A 195 5.47 4.97 -10.15
CA TYR A 195 6.87 4.61 -10.07
C TYR A 195 7.07 3.57 -8.98
N ILE A 196 7.91 2.58 -9.26
CA ILE A 196 8.52 1.74 -8.25
C ILE A 196 9.85 2.37 -7.85
N TYR A 197 10.03 2.68 -6.57
CA TYR A 197 11.32 3.06 -6.03
C TYR A 197 12.13 1.81 -5.69
N ALA A 198 13.24 1.61 -6.42
CA ALA A 198 14.18 0.54 -6.17
C ALA A 198 15.30 1.06 -5.26
N CYS A 199 15.25 0.72 -3.98
CA CYS A 199 16.32 1.03 -3.02
C CYS A 199 17.57 0.14 -3.20
N GLU A 200 17.40 -1.06 -3.77
CA GLU A 200 18.44 -2.05 -3.96
C GLU A 200 18.59 -2.34 -5.45
N ALA A 201 19.81 -2.63 -5.87
CA ALA A 201 20.08 -2.99 -7.25
C ALA A 201 19.82 -4.48 -7.48
N GLY A 202 19.32 -4.84 -8.65
CA GLY A 202 19.22 -6.22 -9.08
C GLY A 202 17.99 -6.51 -9.92
N THR A 203 17.68 -7.79 -10.06
CA THR A 203 16.55 -8.27 -10.85
C THR A 203 15.25 -8.20 -10.07
N TYR A 204 14.35 -7.34 -10.51
CA TYR A 204 12.97 -7.30 -10.04
C TYR A 204 12.12 -8.22 -10.92
N SER A 205 11.08 -8.84 -10.33
CA SER A 205 10.07 -9.60 -11.09
C SER A 205 8.70 -8.97 -10.96
N VAL A 206 7.95 -9.00 -12.06
CA VAL A 206 6.51 -8.76 -12.08
C VAL A 206 5.86 -10.05 -12.53
N ASP A 207 4.98 -10.59 -11.70
CA ASP A 207 4.29 -11.84 -11.94
C ASP A 207 2.78 -11.58 -11.96
N ILE A 208 2.10 -11.96 -13.04
CA ILE A 208 0.66 -11.81 -13.24
C ILE A 208 0.08 -13.23 -13.36
N PRO A 209 -0.28 -13.87 -12.23
CA PRO A 209 -0.71 -15.27 -12.24
C PRO A 209 -2.17 -15.47 -12.69
N TYR A 210 -2.94 -14.39 -12.82
CA TYR A 210 -4.32 -14.42 -13.29
C TYR A 210 -4.71 -13.10 -13.95
N ALA A 211 -5.37 -13.21 -15.10
CA ALA A 211 -6.08 -12.12 -15.75
C ALA A 211 -7.33 -12.66 -16.46
N ASN A 212 -8.43 -11.95 -16.30
CA ASN A 212 -9.69 -12.12 -17.01
C ASN A 212 -10.33 -10.72 -17.18
N ASP A 213 -10.39 -10.09 -18.34
CA ASP A 213 -10.02 -10.63 -19.64
C ASP A 213 -8.56 -10.37 -20.05
N ALA A 214 -8.01 -9.18 -19.86
CA ALA A 214 -6.61 -8.93 -20.22
C ALA A 214 -5.93 -7.86 -19.38
N VAL A 215 -4.67 -8.05 -19.05
CA VAL A 215 -3.80 -6.99 -18.50
C VAL A 215 -2.49 -6.92 -19.26
N TYR A 216 -2.10 -5.69 -19.56
CA TYR A 216 -0.85 -5.33 -20.25
C TYR A 216 0.05 -4.60 -19.28
N LEU A 217 1.35 -4.87 -19.35
CA LEU A 217 2.39 -4.27 -18.53
C LEU A 217 3.39 -3.52 -19.40
N TRP A 218 3.74 -2.31 -18.96
CA TRP A 218 4.91 -1.58 -19.42
C TRP A 218 5.77 -1.19 -18.23
N THR A 219 7.07 -1.07 -18.46
CA THR A 219 8.04 -0.52 -17.50
C THR A 219 8.96 0.50 -18.18
N GLY A 220 9.65 1.31 -17.38
CA GLY A 220 10.64 2.26 -17.86
C GLY A 220 10.05 3.36 -18.75
N ALA A 221 10.83 3.80 -19.74
CA ALA A 221 10.44 4.91 -20.62
C ALA A 221 9.10 4.67 -21.33
N ASN A 222 8.86 3.45 -21.82
CA ASN A 222 7.61 3.09 -22.50
C ASN A 222 6.40 3.23 -21.58
N ALA A 223 6.52 2.87 -20.29
CA ALA A 223 5.42 3.08 -19.35
C ALA A 223 5.06 4.56 -19.20
N TYR A 224 6.07 5.44 -19.17
CA TYR A 224 5.87 6.89 -19.04
C TYR A 224 5.27 7.53 -20.30
N SER A 225 5.80 7.19 -21.48
CA SER A 225 5.38 7.75 -22.77
C SER A 225 5.70 6.78 -23.92
N GLY A 226 4.86 6.78 -24.95
CA GLY A 226 5.06 5.96 -26.15
C GLY A 226 4.63 4.51 -25.99
N TRP A 227 3.91 4.15 -24.92
CA TRP A 227 3.37 2.79 -24.73
C TRP A 227 2.44 2.42 -25.88
N THR A 228 2.67 1.30 -26.54
CA THR A 228 1.79 0.75 -27.59
C THR A 228 1.46 -0.66 -27.22
N ASP A 229 0.42 -1.21 -27.83
CA ASP A 229 0.08 -2.61 -27.63
C ASP A 229 1.29 -3.52 -27.91
N ASP A 230 2.07 -3.21 -28.95
CA ASP A 230 3.21 -4.01 -29.38
C ASP A 230 4.41 -3.94 -28.44
N ASN A 231 4.65 -2.80 -27.78
CA ASN A 231 5.81 -2.63 -26.91
C ASN A 231 5.53 -2.94 -25.42
N ALA A 232 4.38 -3.53 -25.11
CA ALA A 232 4.10 -4.08 -23.79
C ALA A 232 5.08 -5.22 -23.47
N VAL A 233 5.72 -5.16 -22.30
CA VAL A 233 6.73 -6.13 -21.88
C VAL A 233 6.11 -7.45 -21.38
N ALA A 234 4.84 -7.42 -21.00
CA ALA A 234 4.05 -8.61 -20.67
C ALA A 234 2.56 -8.39 -20.99
N LYS A 235 1.90 -9.46 -21.44
CA LYS A 235 0.48 -9.49 -21.80
C LYS A 235 -0.15 -10.76 -21.22
N ALA A 236 -0.95 -10.64 -20.17
CA ALA A 236 -1.74 -11.75 -19.65
C ALA A 236 -3.16 -11.63 -20.21
N ARG A 237 -3.53 -12.52 -21.13
CA ARG A 237 -4.79 -12.45 -21.90
C ARG A 237 -5.56 -13.76 -21.74
N TYR A 238 -6.82 -13.63 -21.38
CA TYR A 238 -7.74 -14.74 -21.17
C TYR A 238 -8.12 -15.35 -22.52
N ASP A 239 -7.90 -16.65 -22.65
CA ASP A 239 -8.34 -17.43 -23.80
C ASP A 239 -9.83 -17.71 -23.64
N GLN A 240 -10.67 -17.00 -24.39
CA GLN A 240 -12.10 -17.16 -24.26
C GLN A 240 -12.63 -18.51 -24.77
N PRO A 241 -12.23 -19.01 -25.96
CA PRO A 241 -12.66 -20.32 -26.44
C PRO A 241 -12.41 -21.47 -25.47
N ASP A 242 -11.22 -21.51 -24.85
CA ASP A 242 -10.81 -22.62 -23.97
C ASP A 242 -10.97 -22.28 -22.48
N HIS A 243 -11.46 -21.08 -22.16
CA HIS A 243 -11.66 -20.56 -20.80
C HIS A 243 -10.39 -20.60 -19.92
N ILE A 244 -9.24 -20.30 -20.52
CA ILE A 244 -7.94 -20.35 -19.83
C ILE A 244 -7.57 -18.94 -19.35
N ALA A 245 -7.36 -18.81 -18.04
CA ALA A 245 -6.94 -17.56 -17.44
C ALA A 245 -5.59 -17.07 -18.00
N GLY A 246 -5.52 -15.78 -18.31
CA GLY A 246 -4.29 -15.15 -18.78
C GLY A 246 -3.22 -15.14 -17.70
N LYS A 247 -1.97 -15.39 -18.11
CA LYS A 247 -0.79 -15.32 -17.23
C LYS A 247 0.38 -14.70 -17.96
N ALA A 248 1.20 -13.94 -17.25
CA ALA A 248 2.46 -13.43 -17.77
C ALA A 248 3.45 -13.16 -16.63
N SER A 249 4.73 -13.11 -16.96
CA SER A 249 5.77 -12.65 -16.05
C SER A 249 6.82 -11.85 -16.81
N TYR A 250 7.47 -10.95 -16.11
CA TYR A 250 8.54 -10.12 -16.66
C TYR A 250 9.61 -9.90 -15.60
N LYS A 251 10.89 -9.90 -16.01
CA LYS A 251 12.03 -9.61 -15.15
C LYS A 251 12.88 -8.53 -15.78
N PHE A 252 13.37 -7.63 -14.95
CA PHE A 252 14.21 -6.52 -15.40
C PHE A 252 15.14 -6.08 -14.28
N ASP A 253 16.34 -5.65 -14.67
CA ASP A 253 17.35 -5.18 -13.75
C ASP A 253 17.18 -3.68 -13.50
N ILE A 254 17.17 -3.30 -12.22
CA ILE A 254 17.03 -1.91 -11.79
C ILE A 254 18.28 -1.52 -10.98
N PRO A 255 18.91 -0.36 -11.25
CA PRO A 255 19.90 0.21 -10.34
C PRO A 255 19.29 0.61 -9.00
N ALA A 256 20.08 0.55 -7.93
CA ALA A 256 19.67 1.07 -6.63
C ALA A 256 19.37 2.57 -6.70
N ASN A 257 18.52 3.03 -5.77
CA ASN A 257 18.06 4.41 -5.59
C ASN A 257 17.47 5.04 -6.85
N THR A 258 16.67 4.28 -7.61
CA THR A 258 16.06 4.73 -8.86
C THR A 258 14.55 4.58 -8.83
N TYR A 259 13.84 5.52 -9.45
CA TYR A 259 12.40 5.41 -9.70
C TYR A 259 12.17 4.84 -11.09
N VAL A 260 11.46 3.72 -11.18
CA VAL A 260 11.12 3.09 -12.46
C VAL A 260 9.64 3.27 -12.75
N PRO A 261 9.27 3.96 -13.85
CA PRO A 261 7.89 4.05 -14.26
C PRO A 261 7.32 2.65 -14.53
N ILE A 262 6.09 2.41 -14.07
CA ILE A 262 5.33 1.18 -14.33
C ILE A 262 3.91 1.54 -14.73
N ARG A 263 3.35 0.76 -15.66
CA ARG A 263 1.97 0.90 -16.10
C ARG A 263 1.29 -0.45 -16.22
N PHE A 264 0.11 -0.58 -15.62
CA PHE A 264 -0.81 -1.69 -15.85
C PHE A 264 -2.05 -1.17 -16.57
N PHE A 265 -2.40 -1.79 -17.69
CA PHE A 265 -3.63 -1.50 -18.39
C PHE A 265 -4.50 -2.76 -18.44
N TYR A 266 -5.61 -2.73 -17.73
CA TYR A 266 -6.53 -3.85 -17.62
C TYR A 266 -7.78 -3.58 -18.47
N GLY A 267 -8.19 -4.57 -19.25
CA GLY A 267 -9.42 -4.58 -20.02
C GLY A 267 -10.32 -5.68 -19.53
N GLN A 268 -11.54 -5.30 -19.15
CA GLN A 268 -12.64 -6.20 -18.85
C GLN A 268 -13.63 -6.20 -20.01
N ALA A 269 -13.99 -7.39 -20.46
CA ALA A 269 -14.98 -7.63 -21.50
C ALA A 269 -16.34 -7.98 -20.87
N GLN A 270 -17.01 -8.99 -21.43
CA GLN A 270 -18.27 -9.52 -20.91
C GLN A 270 -18.06 -10.20 -19.55
N TYR A 271 -19.12 -10.20 -18.73
CA TYR A 271 -19.19 -10.90 -17.44
C TYR A 271 -18.26 -10.31 -16.37
N GLY A 272 -17.96 -11.09 -15.33
CA GLY A 272 -17.06 -10.69 -14.24
C GLY A 272 -15.63 -11.17 -14.50
N GLY A 273 -14.67 -10.48 -13.90
CA GLY A 273 -13.26 -10.67 -14.20
C GLY A 273 -12.34 -10.13 -13.11
N GLY A 274 -11.09 -9.91 -13.46
CA GLY A 274 -10.10 -9.25 -12.64
C GLY A 274 -8.70 -9.63 -13.04
N PHE A 275 -7.72 -9.09 -12.33
CA PHE A 275 -6.34 -9.53 -12.46
C PHE A 275 -5.64 -9.50 -11.11
N THR A 276 -4.66 -10.38 -10.94
CA THR A 276 -3.79 -10.40 -9.77
C THR A 276 -2.36 -10.25 -10.21
N PHE A 277 -1.52 -9.68 -9.34
CA PHE A 277 -0.11 -9.51 -9.64
C PHE A 277 0.72 -9.38 -8.36
N ASN A 278 2.03 -9.61 -8.50
CA ASN A 278 3.03 -9.29 -7.51
C ASN A 278 4.23 -8.62 -8.18
N ILE A 279 4.85 -7.66 -7.49
CA ILE A 279 6.18 -7.15 -7.83
C ILE A 279 7.14 -7.53 -6.72
N THR A 280 8.19 -8.26 -7.07
CA THR A 280 9.16 -8.82 -6.12
C THR A 280 10.54 -8.19 -6.34
N ALA A 281 11.14 -7.70 -5.26
CA ALA A 281 12.48 -7.15 -5.23
C ALA A 281 13.56 -8.26 -5.29
N PRO A 282 14.82 -7.92 -5.60
CA PRO A 282 15.94 -8.87 -5.59
C PRO A 282 16.12 -9.60 -4.26
N SER A 283 15.82 -8.94 -3.14
CA SER A 283 15.81 -9.53 -1.80
C SER A 283 14.72 -10.59 -1.57
N GLY A 284 13.76 -10.73 -2.48
CA GLY A 284 12.58 -11.57 -2.34
C GLY A 284 11.38 -10.87 -1.68
N GLN A 285 11.52 -9.60 -1.30
CA GLN A 285 10.42 -8.81 -0.76
C GLN A 285 9.36 -8.54 -1.85
N VAL A 286 8.10 -8.86 -1.58
CA VAL A 286 6.98 -8.35 -2.38
C VAL A 286 6.78 -6.88 -2.04
N ILE A 287 7.04 -6.01 -3.01
CA ILE A 287 6.95 -4.56 -2.85
C ILE A 287 5.50 -4.10 -2.98
N VAL A 288 4.76 -4.69 -3.90
CA VAL A 288 3.35 -4.37 -4.13
C VAL A 288 2.66 -5.56 -4.77
N SER A 289 1.38 -5.75 -4.44
CA SER A 289 0.52 -6.76 -5.02
C SER A 289 -0.92 -6.24 -5.07
N ASN A 290 -1.84 -7.08 -5.56
CA ASN A 290 -3.27 -6.80 -5.46
C ASN A 290 -3.86 -7.07 -4.05
N GLN A 291 -3.09 -7.61 -3.11
CA GLN A 291 -3.53 -7.87 -1.73
C GLN A 291 -2.89 -6.91 -0.72
N GLU A 292 -1.75 -6.31 -1.06
CA GLU A 292 -1.08 -5.33 -0.23
C GLU A 292 -1.71 -3.95 -0.45
N THR A 293 -2.50 -3.49 0.53
CA THR A 293 -3.23 -2.22 0.47
C THR A 293 -2.34 -1.00 0.73
N PHE A 294 -1.02 -1.17 0.80
CA PHE A 294 -0.06 -0.10 0.95
C PHE A 294 1.34 -0.59 0.57
N SER A 295 2.09 0.29 -0.08
CA SER A 295 3.51 0.11 -0.31
C SER A 295 4.21 1.45 -0.15
N PRO A 296 5.26 1.54 0.69
CA PRO A 296 6.03 2.78 0.82
C PRO A 296 6.97 2.99 -0.38
N TYR A 297 7.12 2.00 -1.27
CA TYR A 297 8.00 2.05 -2.44
C TYR A 297 7.25 2.33 -3.74
N VAL A 298 5.93 2.48 -3.69
CA VAL A 298 5.13 2.86 -4.86
C VAL A 298 4.73 4.32 -4.70
N VAL A 299 5.16 5.15 -5.65
CA VAL A 299 4.86 6.58 -5.64
C VAL A 299 4.42 7.06 -7.02
N ARG A 300 3.62 8.12 -7.06
CA ARG A 300 3.11 8.77 -8.26
C ARG A 300 4.11 9.76 -8.85
N TYR A 301 5.00 10.29 -8.02
CA TYR A 301 6.07 11.24 -8.38
C TYR A 301 7.12 11.33 -7.25
N SER A 302 8.30 11.86 -7.53
CA SER A 302 9.32 12.19 -6.52
C SER A 302 9.06 13.56 -5.88
N CYS A 303 9.53 13.78 -4.65
CA CYS A 303 9.30 15.05 -3.95
C CYS A 303 10.03 16.26 -4.54
N ASP A 304 11.09 16.02 -5.33
CA ASP A 304 11.76 17.05 -6.12
C ASP A 304 11.02 17.37 -7.45
N GLY A 305 9.99 16.60 -7.80
CA GLY A 305 9.21 16.73 -9.03
C GLY A 305 9.99 16.51 -10.34
N THR A 306 11.25 16.10 -10.27
CA THR A 306 12.17 16.06 -11.43
C THR A 306 12.82 14.70 -11.63
N THR A 307 13.20 13.99 -10.56
CA THR A 307 13.79 12.65 -10.66
C THR A 307 12.75 11.61 -11.12
N ALA A 308 11.51 11.75 -10.66
CA ALA A 308 10.34 11.02 -11.11
C ALA A 308 9.19 12.01 -11.30
N PRO A 309 9.11 12.70 -12.45
CA PRO A 309 8.08 13.70 -12.69
C PRO A 309 6.68 13.05 -12.69
N PRO A 310 5.62 13.80 -12.38
CA PRO A 310 4.26 13.29 -12.56
C PRO A 310 4.05 12.76 -13.97
N PHE A 311 3.29 11.67 -14.08
CA PHE A 311 2.85 11.18 -15.38
C PHE A 311 1.97 12.23 -16.09
N PRO A 312 1.97 12.27 -17.44
CA PRO A 312 1.01 13.07 -18.16
C PRO A 312 -0.43 12.70 -17.75
N ALA A 313 -1.31 13.69 -17.70
CA ALA A 313 -2.71 13.43 -17.38
C ALA A 313 -3.33 12.41 -18.34
N PHE A 314 -4.11 11.48 -17.81
CA PHE A 314 -4.92 10.54 -18.59
C PHE A 314 -5.71 11.25 -19.69
N GLY A 315 -5.74 10.67 -20.89
CA GLY A 315 -6.36 11.28 -22.07
C GLY A 315 -5.51 12.38 -22.74
N LYS A 316 -4.28 12.65 -22.26
CA LYS A 316 -3.31 13.55 -22.89
C LYS A 316 -1.98 12.86 -23.23
N GLU A 317 -1.88 11.56 -23.01
CA GLU A 317 -0.67 10.74 -23.12
C GLU A 317 -0.23 10.53 -24.58
N THR A 318 1.02 10.16 -24.81
CA THR A 318 1.61 9.95 -26.16
C THR A 318 2.04 8.51 -26.35
#